data_AF-A0A9E5HP96-F1
#
_entry.id   AF-A0A9E5HP96-F1
#
_cell.length_a   1.000
_cell.length_b   1.000
_cell.length_c   1.000
_cell.angle_alpha   90.00
_cell.angle_beta   90.00
_cell.angle_gamma   90.00
#
_symmetry.space_group_name_H-M   'P 1'
#
loop_
_entity.id
_entity.type
_entity.pdbx_description
1 polymer ?
#
loop_
_entity_poly.entity_id
_entity_poly.type
_entity_poly.pdbx_seq_one_letter_code
_entity_poly.pdbx_strand_id
1 'polypeptide(L)'
;MQIYFGKLTWKGPHMTPIDLIHTLNLNDIPDAVKEQAKRSILDLIGIGAGGAGTRLSAIIREHAAQEFGGTIPMLFDGRTASAQGAALAAGMTIDSLDGHDGFNMAKGHIGAPLFPAILALGYEQQISGREVLLATILGYEFGARVAMAQHATAPDYHTSGSWGAVTAAAAGAYIL
;
A
#
# COMPACT_ATOMS: atom_id res chain seq x y z
N MET A 1 2.70 -6.97 11.47
CA MET A 1 1.44 -6.47 12.02
C MET A 1 0.28 -7.32 11.52
N GLN A 2 -0.45 -7.94 12.43
CA GLN A 2 -1.59 -8.81 12.12
C GLN A 2 -2.83 -7.93 12.02
N ILE A 3 -3.19 -7.49 10.81
CA ILE A 3 -4.16 -6.40 10.64
C ILE A 3 -5.60 -6.87 10.78
N TYR A 4 -5.96 -8.14 10.51
CA TYR A 4 -7.23 -8.77 10.96
C TYR A 4 -7.38 -10.23 10.50
N PHE A 5 -6.87 -11.20 11.26
CA PHE A 5 -7.28 -12.61 11.07
C PHE A 5 -7.96 -13.10 12.34
N GLY A 6 -9.30 -13.05 12.37
CA GLY A 6 -10.08 -13.82 13.35
C GLY A 6 -11.38 -13.23 13.89
N LYS A 7 -11.69 -11.93 13.69
CA LYS A 7 -12.91 -11.31 14.27
C LYS A 7 -13.98 -10.86 13.26
N LEU A 8 -13.63 -10.75 11.98
CA LEU A 8 -14.63 -10.80 10.91
C LEU A 8 -14.85 -12.29 10.59
N THR A 9 -15.66 -12.98 11.40
CA THR A 9 -16.41 -14.12 10.87
C THR A 9 -17.42 -13.51 9.91
N TRP A 10 -17.04 -13.41 8.63
CA TRP A 10 -17.87 -12.89 7.57
C TRP A 10 -19.19 -13.67 7.58
N LYS A 11 -20.25 -13.08 8.14
CA LYS A 11 -21.55 -13.73 8.24
C LYS A 11 -22.20 -13.69 6.85
N GLY A 12 -21.93 -14.70 6.04
CA GLY A 12 -22.54 -14.89 4.72
C GLY A 12 -21.70 -15.84 3.84
N PRO A 13 -22.30 -16.46 2.81
CA PRO A 13 -21.59 -17.39 1.93
C PRO A 13 -20.41 -16.68 1.25
N HIS A 14 -19.21 -17.25 1.41
CA HIS A 14 -17.93 -16.93 0.77
C HIS A 14 -17.79 -15.52 0.17
N MET A 15 -17.56 -14.49 1.01
CA MET A 15 -17.10 -13.19 0.51
C MET A 15 -15.82 -13.37 -0.32
N THR A 16 -15.88 -13.00 -1.59
CA THR A 16 -14.76 -13.07 -2.51
C THR A 16 -13.83 -11.87 -2.33
N PRO A 17 -12.59 -11.90 -2.85
CA PRO A 17 -11.73 -10.72 -2.89
C PRO A 17 -12.36 -9.53 -3.64
N ILE A 18 -13.24 -9.80 -4.61
CA ILE A 18 -13.98 -8.78 -5.36
C ILE A 18 -15.06 -8.15 -4.48
N ASP A 19 -15.82 -8.97 -3.73
CA ASP A 19 -16.81 -8.46 -2.79
C ASP A 19 -16.15 -7.56 -1.73
N LEU A 20 -14.97 -7.95 -1.23
CA LEU A 20 -14.19 -7.12 -0.31
C LEU A 20 -13.91 -5.73 -0.89
N ILE A 21 -13.52 -5.66 -2.17
CA ILE A 21 -13.19 -4.39 -2.84
C ILE A 21 -14.42 -3.49 -2.94
N HIS A 22 -15.59 -4.04 -3.26
CA HIS A 22 -16.78 -3.24 -3.53
C HIS A 22 -17.66 -2.94 -2.30
N THR A 23 -17.59 -3.75 -1.25
CA THR A 23 -18.59 -3.70 -0.17
C THR A 23 -18.04 -3.25 1.18
N LEU A 24 -16.72 -3.12 1.32
CA LEU A 24 -16.11 -2.72 2.59
C LEU A 24 -16.54 -1.31 2.98
N ASN A 25 -17.01 -1.16 4.22
CA ASN A 25 -17.41 0.13 4.77
C ASN A 25 -16.65 0.43 6.06
N LEU A 26 -16.16 1.66 6.19
CA LEU A 26 -15.39 2.08 7.37
C LEU A 26 -16.21 2.02 8.67
N ASN A 27 -17.53 2.12 8.62
CA ASN A 27 -18.38 2.01 9.81
C ASN A 27 -18.42 0.59 10.39
N ASP A 28 -18.21 -0.42 9.56
CA ASP A 28 -18.20 -1.83 9.98
C ASP A 28 -16.83 -2.25 10.52
N ILE A 29 -15.83 -1.38 10.40
CA ILE A 29 -14.46 -1.64 10.84
C ILE A 29 -14.31 -1.24 12.31
N PRO A 30 -13.80 -2.13 13.18
CA PRO A 30 -13.58 -1.76 14.58
C PRO A 30 -12.49 -0.71 14.75
N ASP A 31 -12.64 0.16 15.75
CA ASP A 31 -11.78 1.33 15.90
C ASP A 31 -10.30 0.99 16.10
N ALA A 32 -9.99 -0.13 16.76
CA ALA A 32 -8.63 -0.61 16.90
C ALA A 32 -7.92 -0.83 15.53
N VAL A 33 -8.65 -1.26 14.50
CA VAL A 33 -8.11 -1.42 13.14
C VAL A 33 -7.86 -0.07 12.50
N LYS A 34 -8.80 0.85 12.63
CA LYS A 34 -8.65 2.22 12.12
C LYS A 34 -7.43 2.88 12.73
N GLU A 35 -7.25 2.76 14.05
CA GLU A 35 -6.08 3.28 14.75
C GLU A 35 -4.78 2.60 14.30
N GLN A 36 -4.81 1.29 14.08
CA GLN A 36 -3.63 0.60 13.58
C GLN A 36 -3.26 0.99 12.14
N ALA A 37 -4.25 1.15 11.25
CA ALA A 37 -4.03 1.61 9.90
C ALA A 37 -3.47 3.04 9.87
N LYS A 38 -3.98 3.95 10.71
CA LYS A 38 -3.40 5.30 10.89
C LYS A 38 -1.93 5.25 11.33
N ARG A 39 -1.59 4.36 12.28
CA ARG A 39 -0.19 4.16 12.71
C ARG A 39 0.68 3.62 11.58
N SER A 40 0.15 2.74 10.75
CA SER A 40 0.87 2.18 9.59
C SER A 40 1.15 3.27 8.55
N ILE A 41 0.17 4.12 8.27
CA ILE A 41 0.35 5.29 7.40
C ILE A 41 1.42 6.22 7.97
N LEU A 42 1.36 6.51 9.27
CA LEU A 42 2.35 7.37 9.93
C LEU A 42 3.77 6.77 9.86
N ASP A 43 3.90 5.46 10.08
CA ASP A 43 5.15 4.71 9.95
C ASP A 43 5.73 4.84 8.53
N LEU A 44 4.94 4.55 7.50
CA LEU A 44 5.34 4.66 6.10
C LEU A 44 5.78 6.08 5.71
N ILE A 45 5.06 7.10 6.17
CA ILE A 45 5.45 8.50 5.95
C ILE A 45 6.77 8.81 6.67
N GLY A 46 6.92 8.38 7.92
CA GLY A 46 8.12 8.61 8.72
C GLY A 46 9.36 7.94 8.14
N ILE A 47 9.24 6.68 7.72
CA ILE A 47 10.31 5.95 7.04
C ILE A 47 10.62 6.56 5.68
N GLY A 48 9.61 6.95 4.91
CA GLY A 48 9.81 7.70 3.66
C GLY A 48 10.58 9.00 3.88
N ALA A 49 10.28 9.74 4.95
CA ALA A 49 10.99 10.98 5.28
C ALA A 49 12.46 10.72 5.64
N GLY A 50 12.74 9.67 6.41
CA GLY A 50 14.11 9.22 6.68
C GLY A 50 14.83 8.72 5.43
N GLY A 51 14.10 8.06 4.53
CA GLY A 51 14.61 7.48 3.28
C GLY A 51 14.86 8.51 2.18
N ALA A 52 14.26 9.69 2.25
CA ALA A 52 14.37 10.75 1.24
C ALA A 52 15.82 11.25 1.03
N GLY A 53 16.71 11.04 2.00
CA GLY A 53 18.14 11.39 1.90
C GLY A 53 19.02 10.29 1.28
N THR A 54 18.47 9.11 0.99
CA THR A 54 19.27 7.97 0.51
C THR A 54 19.65 8.13 -0.97
N ARG A 55 20.78 7.51 -1.36
CA ARG A 55 21.20 7.43 -2.76
C ARG A 55 20.14 6.75 -3.64
N LEU A 56 19.48 5.71 -3.12
CA LEU A 56 18.41 5.01 -3.82
C LEU A 56 17.24 5.96 -4.11
N SER A 57 16.77 6.70 -3.10
CA SER A 57 15.70 7.69 -3.27
C SER A 57 16.07 8.78 -4.29
N ALA A 58 17.33 9.25 -4.30
CA ALA A 58 17.78 10.23 -5.29
C ALA A 58 17.71 9.67 -6.73
N ILE A 59 18.21 8.45 -6.96
CA ILE A 59 18.21 7.81 -8.28
C ILE A 59 16.78 7.63 -8.79
N ILE A 60 15.88 7.08 -7.96
CA ILE A 60 14.54 6.77 -8.43
C ILE A 60 13.69 8.01 -8.67
N ARG A 61 13.82 9.05 -7.84
CA ARG A 61 13.11 10.32 -8.05
C ARG A 61 13.58 11.03 -9.31
N GLU A 62 14.88 10.97 -9.61
CA GLU A 62 15.40 11.49 -10.88
C GLU A 62 14.82 10.71 -12.07
N HIS A 63 14.83 9.38 -12.01
CA HIS A 63 14.25 8.55 -13.05
C HIS A 63 12.74 8.83 -13.25
N ALA A 64 11.98 8.96 -12.17
CA ALA A 64 10.56 9.29 -12.23
C ALA A 64 10.32 10.68 -12.85
N ALA A 65 11.11 11.69 -12.49
CA ALA A 65 10.99 13.03 -13.05
C ALA A 65 11.30 13.09 -14.56
N GLN A 66 12.26 12.29 -15.03
CA GLN A 66 12.70 12.29 -16.43
C GLN A 66 11.78 11.47 -17.34
N GLU A 67 11.36 10.29 -16.87
CA GLU A 67 10.72 9.28 -17.74
C GLU A 67 9.21 9.17 -17.56
N PHE A 68 8.68 9.63 -16.41
CA PHE A 68 7.26 9.48 -16.06
C PHE A 68 6.59 10.84 -15.92
N GLY A 69 6.66 11.71 -16.93
CA GLY A 69 6.06 13.05 -16.87
C GLY A 69 4.61 13.07 -16.37
N GLY A 70 4.18 14.15 -15.72
CA GLY A 70 2.83 14.29 -15.17
C GLY A 70 2.74 15.35 -14.08
N THR A 71 1.59 15.42 -13.42
CA THR A 71 1.24 16.50 -12.48
C THR A 71 1.11 16.04 -11.02
N ILE A 72 1.32 14.76 -10.73
CA ILE A 72 1.23 14.20 -9.38
C ILE A 72 2.50 14.56 -8.61
N PRO A 73 2.42 15.21 -7.45
CA PRO A 73 3.59 15.54 -6.64
C PRO A 73 4.34 14.28 -6.17
N MET A 74 5.66 14.29 -6.33
CA MET A 74 6.50 13.22 -5.79
C MET A 74 6.80 13.45 -4.32
N LEU A 75 6.64 12.38 -3.52
CA LEU A 75 6.84 12.40 -2.07
C LEU A 75 8.26 12.89 -1.71
N PHE A 76 8.35 13.96 -0.92
CA PHE A 76 9.59 14.61 -0.46
C PHE A 76 10.53 15.14 -1.55
N ASP A 77 10.04 15.44 -2.75
CA ASP A 77 10.89 15.88 -3.87
C ASP A 77 10.64 17.34 -4.32
N GLY A 78 9.38 17.76 -4.37
CA GLY A 78 8.99 19.08 -4.87
C GLY A 78 8.75 19.14 -6.39
N ARG A 79 9.18 18.12 -7.16
CA ARG A 79 8.79 17.95 -8.57
C ARG A 79 7.54 17.06 -8.70
N THR A 80 7.06 16.90 -9.92
CA THR A 80 5.89 16.10 -10.27
C THR A 80 6.23 14.98 -11.26
N ALA A 81 5.38 13.96 -11.31
CA ALA A 81 5.41 12.84 -12.25
C ALA A 81 3.97 12.36 -12.54
N SER A 82 3.81 11.34 -13.37
CA SER A 82 2.55 10.60 -13.51
C SER A 82 2.21 9.87 -12.21
N ALA A 83 0.99 9.38 -12.06
CA ALA A 83 0.60 8.57 -10.91
C ALA A 83 1.53 7.35 -10.72
N GLN A 84 1.91 6.69 -11.82
CA GLN A 84 2.84 5.54 -11.78
C GLN A 84 4.24 5.97 -11.35
N GLY A 85 4.76 7.07 -11.90
CA GLY A 85 6.09 7.59 -11.55
C GLY A 85 6.17 8.05 -10.09
N ALA A 86 5.16 8.77 -9.61
CA ALA A 86 5.07 9.22 -8.22
C ALA A 86 4.97 8.03 -7.24
N ALA A 87 4.17 7.01 -7.57
CA ALA A 87 4.06 5.80 -6.76
C ALA A 87 5.38 5.00 -6.75
N LEU A 88 6.04 4.85 -7.90
CA LEU A 88 7.35 4.19 -8.01
C LEU A 88 8.40 4.90 -7.15
N ALA A 89 8.51 6.21 -7.29
CA ALA A 89 9.47 7.03 -6.54
C ALA A 89 9.22 6.97 -5.02
N ALA A 90 7.96 7.07 -4.59
CA ALA A 90 7.60 6.99 -3.19
C ALA A 90 7.83 5.59 -2.61
N GLY A 91 7.45 4.52 -3.32
CA GLY A 91 7.65 3.15 -2.86
C GLY A 91 9.11 2.80 -2.66
N MET A 92 9.95 3.12 -3.65
CA MET A 92 11.39 2.91 -3.54
C MET A 92 12.04 3.81 -2.48
N THR A 93 11.54 5.02 -2.27
CA THR A 93 12.01 5.89 -1.18
C THR A 93 11.69 5.32 0.20
N ILE A 94 10.47 4.80 0.39
CA ILE A 94 10.05 4.17 1.65
C ILE A 94 10.86 2.90 1.91
N ASP A 95 11.04 2.04 0.91
CA ASP A 95 11.79 0.77 1.04
C ASP A 95 13.30 0.98 1.23
N SER A 96 13.83 2.17 0.95
CA SER A 96 15.27 2.46 0.97
C SER A 96 15.98 2.27 2.31
N LEU A 97 15.25 2.26 3.41
CA LEU A 97 15.78 2.05 4.77
C LEU A 97 15.44 0.67 5.35
N ASP A 98 14.56 -0.10 4.70
CA ASP A 98 14.04 -1.38 5.19
C ASP A 98 13.51 -1.29 6.65
N GLY A 99 12.90 -0.15 6.99
CA GLY A 99 12.50 0.20 8.36
C GLY A 99 11.00 0.29 8.59
N HIS A 100 10.18 0.04 7.57
CA HIS A 100 8.72 0.11 7.65
C HIS A 100 8.10 -1.19 8.14
N ASP A 101 6.80 -1.12 8.41
CA ASP A 101 6.01 -2.25 8.83
C ASP A 101 6.15 -3.50 7.93
N GLY A 102 5.93 -4.67 8.53
CA GLY A 102 5.97 -5.96 7.85
C GLY A 102 4.95 -6.94 8.42
N PHE A 103 4.65 -8.01 7.70
CA PHE A 103 3.76 -9.07 8.16
C PHE A 103 4.39 -10.45 7.95
N ASN A 104 4.71 -11.14 9.06
CA ASN A 104 5.47 -12.39 9.05
C ASN A 104 4.88 -13.46 8.13
N MET A 105 3.55 -13.60 8.07
CA MET A 105 2.91 -14.60 7.20
C MET A 105 2.98 -14.23 5.72
N ALA A 106 3.02 -12.92 5.39
CA ALA A 106 3.32 -12.45 4.04
C ALA A 106 4.81 -12.55 3.71
N LYS A 107 5.67 -12.80 4.72
CA LYS A 107 7.13 -12.78 4.61
C LYS A 107 7.61 -11.51 3.90
N GLY A 108 7.02 -10.36 4.18
CA GLY A 108 7.34 -9.11 3.49
C GLY A 108 6.52 -7.92 3.97
N HIS A 109 6.49 -6.88 3.15
CA HIS A 109 6.06 -5.53 3.55
C HIS A 109 4.92 -5.05 2.68
N ILE A 110 3.70 -5.09 3.22
CA ILE A 110 2.49 -4.77 2.45
C ILE A 110 2.35 -3.26 2.26
N GLY A 111 2.70 -2.47 3.29
CA GLY A 111 2.57 -1.02 3.27
C GLY A 111 3.43 -0.35 2.20
N ALA A 112 4.66 -0.83 2.01
CA ALA A 112 5.64 -0.24 1.11
C ALA A 112 5.19 -0.11 -0.36
N PRO A 113 4.59 -1.14 -1.00
CA PRO A 113 4.00 -0.99 -2.33
C PRO A 113 2.57 -0.40 -2.31
N LEU A 114 1.82 -0.59 -1.22
CA LEU A 114 0.41 -0.19 -1.12
C LEU A 114 0.21 1.31 -0.96
N PHE A 115 0.89 1.90 0.02
CA PHE A 115 0.70 3.31 0.38
C PHE A 115 1.06 4.28 -0.75
N PRO A 116 2.17 4.09 -1.51
CA PRO A 116 2.47 4.92 -2.67
C PRO A 116 1.39 4.90 -3.75
N ALA A 117 0.78 3.73 -4.01
CA ALA A 117 -0.29 3.61 -4.98
C ALA A 117 -1.55 4.37 -4.53
N ILE A 118 -1.92 4.22 -3.25
CA ILE A 118 -3.03 4.98 -2.65
C ILE A 118 -2.75 6.48 -2.69
N LEU A 119 -1.52 6.91 -2.38
CA LEU A 119 -1.16 8.32 -2.35
C LEU A 119 -1.25 8.95 -3.75
N ALA A 120 -0.69 8.28 -4.77
CA ALA A 120 -0.69 8.78 -6.13
C ALA A 120 -2.10 8.82 -6.74
N LEU A 121 -2.84 7.70 -6.67
CA LEU A 121 -4.20 7.63 -7.21
C LEU A 121 -5.17 8.47 -6.39
N GLY A 122 -5.03 8.49 -5.07
CA GLY A 122 -5.87 9.30 -4.20
C GLY A 122 -5.68 10.81 -4.42
N TYR A 123 -4.45 11.25 -4.72
CA TYR A 123 -4.21 12.63 -5.14
C TYR A 123 -4.88 12.93 -6.49
N GLU A 124 -4.72 12.03 -7.47
CA GLU A 124 -5.32 12.19 -8.80
C GLU A 124 -6.85 12.25 -8.76
N GLN A 125 -7.48 11.36 -7.99
CA GLN A 125 -8.93 11.26 -7.85
C GLN A 125 -9.50 12.17 -6.75
N GLN A 126 -8.65 12.91 -6.03
CA GLN A 126 -9.03 13.85 -4.96
C GLN A 126 -9.87 13.21 -3.84
N ILE A 127 -9.54 11.96 -3.47
CA ILE A 127 -10.28 11.23 -2.43
C ILE A 127 -10.02 11.82 -1.03
N SER A 128 -10.98 11.67 -0.13
CA SER A 128 -10.88 12.12 1.25
C SER A 128 -9.92 11.26 2.08
N GLY A 129 -9.43 11.79 3.20
CA GLY A 129 -8.64 11.01 4.16
C GLY A 129 -9.39 9.79 4.73
N ARG A 130 -10.73 9.82 4.72
CA ARG A 130 -11.57 8.67 5.11
C ARG A 130 -11.46 7.54 4.09
N GLU A 131 -11.44 7.88 2.81
CA GLU A 131 -11.27 6.92 1.71
C GLU A 131 -9.83 6.39 1.65
N VAL A 132 -8.82 7.25 1.88
CA VAL A 132 -7.42 6.81 2.04
C VAL A 132 -7.29 5.76 3.16
N LEU A 133 -7.91 6.03 4.32
CA LEU A 133 -7.90 5.10 5.44
C LEU A 133 -8.59 3.76 5.10
N LEU A 134 -9.72 3.81 4.40
CA LEU A 134 -10.45 2.61 3.99
C LEU A 134 -9.66 1.80 2.94
N ALA A 135 -9.09 2.46 1.93
CA ALA A 135 -8.21 1.86 0.92
C ALA A 135 -6.99 1.19 1.57
N THR A 136 -6.43 1.82 2.60
CA THR A 136 -5.31 1.25 3.36
C THR A 136 -5.71 -0.05 4.05
N ILE A 137 -6.84 -0.06 4.77
CA ILE A 137 -7.32 -1.25 5.49
C ILE A 137 -7.65 -2.38 4.51
N LEU A 138 -8.37 -2.05 3.43
CA LEU A 138 -8.69 -2.98 2.34
C LEU A 138 -7.41 -3.59 1.75
N GLY A 139 -6.44 -2.76 1.40
CA GLY A 139 -5.19 -3.19 0.77
C GLY A 139 -4.35 -4.08 1.70
N TYR A 140 -4.28 -3.76 2.99
CA TYR A 140 -3.58 -4.61 3.96
C TYR A 140 -4.24 -5.97 4.12
N GLU A 141 -5.57 -6.02 4.22
CA GLU A 141 -6.32 -7.28 4.33
C GLU A 141 -6.18 -8.13 3.05
N PHE A 142 -6.34 -7.50 1.89
CA PHE A 142 -6.20 -8.15 0.59
C PHE A 142 -4.77 -8.66 0.38
N GLY A 143 -3.77 -7.79 0.60
CA GLY A 143 -2.36 -8.12 0.42
C GLY A 143 -1.89 -9.24 1.33
N ALA A 144 -2.35 -9.27 2.59
CA ALA A 144 -2.05 -10.36 3.50
C ALA A 144 -2.57 -11.72 2.98
N ARG A 145 -3.79 -11.74 2.43
CA ARG A 145 -4.40 -12.96 1.87
C ARG A 145 -3.71 -13.39 0.58
N VAL A 146 -3.43 -12.45 -0.33
CA VAL A 146 -2.74 -12.76 -1.59
C VAL A 146 -1.34 -13.27 -1.33
N ALA A 147 -0.57 -12.63 -0.44
CA ALA A 147 0.77 -13.08 -0.09
C ALA A 147 0.73 -14.52 0.46
N MET A 148 -0.17 -14.82 1.41
CA MET A 148 -0.31 -16.17 1.96
C MET A 148 -0.73 -17.19 0.90
N ALA A 149 -1.68 -16.84 0.03
CA ALA A 149 -2.11 -17.72 -1.06
C ALA A 149 -0.97 -18.02 -2.04
N GLN A 150 -0.17 -17.01 -2.39
CA GLN A 150 0.97 -17.18 -3.29
C GLN A 150 2.13 -17.94 -2.64
N HIS A 151 2.39 -17.74 -1.34
CA HIS A 151 3.36 -18.55 -0.61
C HIS A 151 2.93 -20.03 -0.47
N ALA A 152 1.65 -20.33 -0.64
CA ALA A 152 1.17 -21.71 -0.63
C ALA A 152 1.36 -22.43 -1.98
N THR A 153 1.68 -21.72 -3.07
CA THR A 153 1.84 -22.33 -4.40
C THR A 153 3.26 -22.79 -4.70
N ALA A 154 4.26 -22.34 -3.94
CA ALA A 154 5.65 -22.75 -4.10
C ALA A 154 6.36 -22.85 -2.75
N PRO A 155 7.34 -23.77 -2.61
CA PRO A 155 8.16 -23.88 -1.40
C PRO A 155 9.17 -22.72 -1.26
N ASP A 156 9.51 -22.07 -2.37
CA ASP A 156 10.49 -21.00 -2.42
C ASP A 156 9.93 -19.68 -1.88
N TYR A 157 10.82 -18.88 -1.30
CA TYR A 157 10.46 -17.56 -0.83
C TYR A 157 10.25 -16.60 -2.01
N HIS A 158 9.03 -16.09 -2.14
CA HIS A 158 8.73 -14.97 -3.03
C HIS A 158 8.80 -13.64 -2.27
N THR A 159 9.59 -12.70 -2.77
CA THR A 159 9.73 -11.36 -2.17
C THR A 159 8.44 -10.54 -2.33
N SER A 160 8.31 -9.43 -1.59
CA SER A 160 7.15 -8.52 -1.67
C SER A 160 6.77 -8.12 -3.10
N GLY A 161 7.73 -8.10 -4.04
CA GLY A 161 7.48 -7.79 -5.45
C GLY A 161 6.57 -8.78 -6.18
N SER A 162 6.38 -10.00 -5.65
CA SER A 162 5.59 -11.04 -6.32
C SER A 162 4.07 -10.88 -6.12
N TRP A 163 3.64 -10.25 -5.02
CA TRP A 163 2.23 -10.04 -4.64
C TRP A 163 1.88 -8.56 -4.41
N GLY A 164 2.88 -7.69 -4.23
CA GLY A 164 2.68 -6.26 -3.95
C GLY A 164 1.98 -5.52 -5.09
N ALA A 165 2.29 -5.84 -6.34
CA ALA A 165 1.63 -5.23 -7.50
C ALA A 165 0.13 -5.52 -7.55
N VAL A 166 -0.29 -6.76 -7.26
CA VAL A 166 -1.70 -7.14 -7.21
C VAL A 166 -2.40 -6.46 -6.03
N THR A 167 -1.70 -6.27 -4.92
CA THR A 167 -2.21 -5.54 -3.75
C THR A 167 -2.46 -4.07 -4.07
N ALA A 168 -1.52 -3.41 -4.73
CA ALA A 168 -1.67 -2.03 -5.20
C ALA A 168 -2.81 -1.91 -6.23
N ALA A 169 -2.96 -2.89 -7.13
CA ALA A 169 -4.05 -2.93 -8.10
C ALA A 169 -5.43 -3.04 -7.43
N ALA A 170 -5.57 -3.83 -6.35
CA ALA A 170 -6.81 -3.93 -5.60
C ALA A 170 -7.20 -2.60 -4.93
N ALA A 171 -6.22 -1.88 -4.35
CA ALA A 171 -6.47 -0.55 -3.81
C ALA A 171 -6.81 0.46 -4.91
N GLY A 172 -6.15 0.39 -6.07
CA GLY A 172 -6.50 1.20 -7.23
C GLY A 172 -7.90 0.95 -7.76
N ALA A 173 -8.32 -0.32 -7.84
CA ALA A 173 -9.68 -0.69 -8.24
C ALA A 173 -10.77 -0.24 -7.25
N TYR A 174 -10.41 0.03 -5.99
CA TYR A 174 -11.31 0.65 -5.03
C TYR A 174 -11.39 2.18 -5.21
N ILE A 175 -10.29 2.82 -5.62
CA ILE A 175 -10.18 4.30 -5.74
C ILE A 175 -10.78 4.82 -7.05
N LEU A 176 -10.68 4.04 -8.14
CA LEU A 176 -11.13 4.37 -9.49
C LEU A 176 -12.58 3.93 -9.74
#